data_AF-A0A932GZL6-F1
#
_entry.id   AF-A0A932GZL6-F1
#
_cell.length_a   1.000
_cell.length_b   1.000
_cell.length_c   1.000
_cell.angle_alpha   90.00
_cell.angle_beta   90.00
_cell.angle_gamma   90.00
#
_symmetry.space_group_name_H-M   'P 1'
#
loop_
_entity.id
_entity.type
_entity.pdbx_description
1 polymer ?
#
loop_
_entity_poly.entity_id
_entity_poly.type
_entity_poly.pdbx_seq_one_letter_code
_entity_poly.pdbx_strand_id
1 'polypeptide(L)' 'MEISKDDVRNLAKTIGLEIPDGDLNTVALRLSGLLALMNEVEKDLGDEMDRIDPIPPVYPREEF' A
#
# COMPACT_ATOMS: atom_id res chain seq x y z
N MET A 1 -6.99 -1.30 6.99
CA MET A 1 -6.20 -2.54 7.17
C MET A 1 -5.62 -2.51 8.57
N GLU A 2 -5.77 -3.58 9.35
CA GLU A 2 -5.18 -3.65 10.70
C GLU A 2 -3.80 -4.32 10.63
N ILE A 3 -2.82 -3.68 11.25
CA ILE A 3 -1.43 -4.15 11.37
C ILE A 3 -1.18 -4.53 12.82
N SER A 4 -0.62 -5.71 13.07
CA SER A 4 -0.25 -6.15 14.41
C SER A 4 1.13 -5.62 14.84
N LYS A 5 1.43 -5.71 16.15
CA LYS A 5 2.77 -5.39 16.66
C LYS A 5 3.88 -6.26 16.08
N ASP A 6 3.55 -7.52 15.78
CA ASP A 6 4.52 -8.47 15.21
C ASP A 6 4.83 -8.11 13.75
N ASP A 7 3.83 -7.64 13.00
CA ASP A 7 4.03 -7.11 11.65
C ASP A 7 4.95 -5.90 11.66
N VAL A 8 4.71 -4.94 12.56
CA VAL A 8 5.59 -3.77 12.73
C VAL A 8 7.03 -4.20 13.06
N ARG A 9 7.20 -5.17 13.96
CA ARG A 9 8.52 -5.68 14.34
C ARG A 9 9.23 -6.33 13.15
N ASN A 10 8.50 -7.09 12.33
CA ASN A 10 9.06 -7.74 11.14
C ASN A 10 9.44 -6.71 10.07
N LEU A 11 8.58 -5.72 9.81
CA LEU A 11 8.84 -4.64 8.85
C LEU A 11 10.03 -3.78 9.27
N ALA A 12 10.12 -3.43 10.56
CA ALA A 12 11.23 -2.65 11.10
C ALA A 12 12.58 -3.37 10.91
N LYS A 13 12.62 -4.70 11.14
CA LYS A 13 13.82 -5.52 10.88
C LYS A 13 14.24 -5.50 9.42
N THR A 14 13.30 -5.51 8.48
CA THR A 14 13.61 -5.48 7.04
C THR A 14 14.40 -4.24 6.63
N ILE A 15 14.18 -3.11 7.32
CA ILE A 15 14.87 -1.84 7.06
C ILE A 15 15.98 -1.54 8.09
N GLY A 16 16.29 -2.48 8.98
CA GLY A 16 17.31 -2.30 10.02
C GLY A 16 16.93 -1.26 11.10
N LEU A 17 15.64 -1.04 11.33
CA LEU A 17 15.13 -0.11 12.34
C LEU A 17 14.83 -0.86 13.65
N GLU A 18 15.36 -0.36 14.77
CA GLU A 18 14.99 -0.82 16.10
C GLU A 18 13.86 0.04 16.66
N ILE A 19 12.77 -0.61 17.07
CA ILE A 19 11.62 0.04 17.70
C ILE A 19 11.49 -0.52 19.13
N PRO A 20 11.50 0.33 20.17
CA PRO A 20 11.27 -0.12 21.53
C PRO A 20 9.91 -0.82 21.67
N ASP A 21 9.85 -1.91 22.45
CA ASP A 21 8.60 -2.70 22.60
C ASP A 21 7.42 -1.86 23.12
N GLY A 22 7.69 -0.83 23.93
CA GLY A 22 6.69 0.12 24.42
C GLY A 22 6.02 0.94 23.32
N ASP A 23 6.72 1.16 22.21
CA ASP A 23 6.26 2.00 21.09
C ASP A 23 5.60 1.19 19.97
N LEU A 24 5.81 -0.13 19.91
CA LEU A 24 5.27 -0.99 18.85
C LEU A 24 3.75 -0.85 18.67
N ASN A 25 3.00 -0.70 19.76
CA ASN A 25 1.56 -0.51 19.71
C ASN A 25 1.18 0.79 19.01
N THR A 26 1.86 1.86 19.37
CA THR A 26 1.63 3.19 18.80
C THR A 26 1.97 3.21 17.33
N VAL A 27 3.08 2.58 16.95
CA VAL A 27 3.49 2.46 15.54
C VAL A 27 2.49 1.62 14.75
N ALA A 28 2.04 0.49 15.29
CA ALA A 28 1.03 -0.36 14.65
C ALA A 28 -0.27 0.41 14.37
N LEU A 29 -0.76 1.18 15.34
CA LEU A 29 -1.95 2.01 15.20
C LEU A 29 -1.79 3.06 14.10
N ARG A 30 -0.66 3.79 14.11
CA ARG A 30 -0.38 4.86 13.13
C ARG A 30 -0.22 4.29 11.71
N LEU A 31 0.49 3.18 11.57
CA LEU A 31 0.70 2.53 10.28
C LEU A 31 -0.61 1.97 9.72
N SER A 32 -1.45 1.38 10.57
CA SER A 32 -2.80 0.92 10.18
C SER A 32 -3.64 2.07 9.62
N GLY A 33 -3.62 3.24 10.28
CA GLY A 33 -4.32 4.44 9.82
C GLY A 33 -3.79 4.96 8.49
N LEU A 34 -2.46 5.03 8.33
CA LEU A 34 -1.83 5.44 7.07
C LEU A 34 -2.23 4.53 5.91
N LEU A 35 -2.16 3.21 6.10
CA LEU A 35 -2.50 2.24 5.06
C LEU A 35 -3.99 2.23 4.73
N ALA A 36 -4.86 2.52 5.71
CA ALA A 36 -6.28 2.72 5.45
C ALA A 36 -6.51 3.94 4.54
N LEU A 37 -5.85 5.07 4.81
CA LEU A 37 -5.95 6.27 3.99
C LEU A 37 -5.41 6.03 2.57
N MET A 38 -4.30 5.31 2.42
CA MET A 38 -3.77 4.97 1.10
C MET A 38 -4.77 4.14 0.28
N ASN A 39 -5.47 3.21 0.92
CA ASN A 39 -6.49 2.40 0.27
C ASN A 39 -7.73 3.22 -0.14
N GLU A 40 -8.09 4.26 0.61
CA GLU A 40 -9.13 5.21 0.21
C GLU A 40 -8.70 6.01 -1.02
N VAL A 41 -7.46 6.52 -1.04
CA VAL A 41 -6.91 7.25 -2.19
C VAL A 41 -6.84 6.39 -3.44
N GLU A 42 -6.41 5.13 -3.32
CA GLU A 42 -6.38 4.18 -4.45
C GLU A 42 -7.77 3.94 -5.03
N LYS A 43 -8.78 3.79 -4.17
CA LYS A 43 -10.17 3.62 -4.59
C LYS A 43 -10.68 4.84 -5.35
N ASP A 44 -10.44 6.03 -4.82
CA ASP A 44 -10.86 7.29 -5.47
C ASP A 44 -10.18 7.48 -6.84
N LEU A 45 -8.89 7.13 -6.92
CA LEU A 45 -8.13 7.13 -8.18
C LEU A 45 -8.66 6.10 -9.19
N GLY A 46 -9.04 4.90 -8.73
CA GLY A 46 -9.64 3.87 -9.59
C GLY A 46 -10.89 4.37 -10.29
N ASP A 47 -11.79 5.02 -9.54
CA ASP A 47 -13.02 5.62 -10.08
C ASP A 47 -12.73 6.74 -11.11
N GLU A 48 -11.61 7.45 -10.98
CA GLU A 48 -11.16 8.43 -11.98
C GLU A 48 -10.54 7.77 -13.21
N MET A 49 -9.77 6.70 -13.03
CA MET A 49 -9.15 5.95 -14.12
C MET A 49 -10.19 5.25 -15.00
N ASP A 50 -11.27 4.74 -14.42
CA ASP A 50 -12.39 4.11 -15.16
C ASP A 50 -13.12 5.08 -16.10
N ARG A 51 -12.93 6.40 -15.95
CA ARG A 51 -13.49 7.41 -16.85
C ARG A 51 -12.67 7.65 -18.11
N ILE A 52 -11.44 7.14 -18.15
CA ILE A 52 -10.53 7.30 -19.29
C ILE A 52 -10.60 6.04 -20.14
N ASP A 53 -10.78 6.20 -21.45
CA ASP A 53 -10.71 5.06 -22.37
C ASP A 53 -9.36 4.35 -22.19
N PRO A 54 -9.35 3.01 -21.99
CA PRO A 54 -8.12 2.28 -21.80
C PRO A 54 -7.22 2.48 -23.02
N ILE A 55 -5.95 2.82 -22.78
CA ILE A 55 -4.98 2.96 -23.86
C ILE A 55 -4.90 1.61 -24.57
N PRO A 56 -5.19 1.56 -25.89
CA PRO A 56 -5.16 0.30 -26.61
C PRO A 56 -3.75 -0.29 -26.51
N PRO A 57 -3.62 -1.61 -26.28
CA PRO A 57 -2.32 -2.22 -26.10
C PRO A 57 -1.47 -1.99 -27.34
N VAL A 58 -0.27 -1.45 -27.13
CA VAL A 58 0.70 -1.12 -28.19
C VAL A 58 1.43 -2.39 -28.63
N TYR A 59 0.70 -3.43 -29.04
CA TYR A 59 1.34 -4.56 -29.71
C TYR A 59 1.49 -4.21 -31.20
N PRO A 60 2.69 -4.35 -31.79
CA PRO A 60 2.77 -4.43 -33.24
C PRO A 60 1.95 -5.65 -33.66
N ARG A 61 0.99 -5.45 -34.56
CA ARG A 61 0.26 -6.56 -35.17
C ARG A 61 1.30 -7.37 -35.93
N GLU A 62 1.60 -8.59 -35.47
CA GLU A 62 2.30 -9.55 -36.33
C GLU A 62 1.41 -9.81 -37.54
N GLU A 63 1.88 -9.45 -38.73
CA GLU A 63 1.28 -9.85 -40.00
C GLU A 63 1.56 -11.35 -40.16
N PHE A 64 0.57 -12.17 -39.79
CA PHE A 64 0.55 -13.58 -40.13
C PHE A 64 0.39 -13.78 -41.64
#